data_AF-A0A3G6T1U6-F1
#
_entry.id   AF-A0A3G6T1U6-F1
#
_cell.length_a   1.000
_cell.length_b   1.000
_cell.length_c   1.000
_cell.angle_alpha   90.00
_cell.angle_beta   90.00
_cell.angle_gamma   90.00
#
_symmetry.space_group_name_H-M   'P 1'
#
loop_
_entity.id
_entity.type
_entity.pdbx_description
1 polymer ?
#
loop_
_entity_poly.entity_id
_entity_poly.type
_entity_poly.pdbx_seq_one_letter_code
_entity_poly.pdbx_strand_id
1 'polypeptide(L)'
;MVFFILVIFWACIFSLVLYKVKSGRMAKWARLFRIVTVVSSISVFTYWFIKKSAVAFVDNSVGLQVINKLPQALDFYLINVNKIDGTTRLDPKHIGKIRPEYYRIEYLKMDKSDEYWIVGYLGKKNLVYFSQHSVPNKNIDQIVEVQNYINQSMKLSDAAKKQVDAYNYENTKLGIWITLDFLLLFLNLVLLLKKNNKN
;
A
#
# COMPACT_ATOMS: atom_id res chain seq x y z
N MET A 1 3.91 10.09 5.44
CA MET A 1 2.65 9.35 5.70
C MET A 1 2.63 8.75 7.10
N VAL A 2 3.63 7.96 7.50
CA VAL A 2 3.76 7.43 8.87
C VAL A 2 3.62 8.53 9.93
N PHE A 3 4.24 9.69 9.72
CA PHE A 3 4.10 10.84 10.63
C PHE A 3 2.65 11.28 10.85
N PHE A 4 1.85 11.43 9.79
CA PHE A 4 0.44 11.84 9.90
C PHE A 4 -0.39 10.79 10.64
N ILE A 5 -0.13 9.51 10.39
CA ILE A 5 -0.76 8.39 11.10
C ILE A 5 -0.42 8.47 12.59
N LEU A 6 0.85 8.68 12.95
CA LEU A 6 1.26 8.84 14.35
C LEU A 6 0.63 10.06 15.04
N VAL A 7 0.47 11.18 14.32
CA VAL A 7 -0.21 12.37 14.86
C VAL A 7 -1.68 12.06 15.14
N ILE A 8 -2.37 11.36 14.23
CA ILE A 8 -3.76 10.92 14.42
C ILE A 8 -3.85 9.97 15.62
N PHE A 9 -2.94 9.00 15.72
CA PHE A 9 -2.87 8.06 16.83
C PHE A 9 -2.83 8.77 18.18
N TRP A 10 -1.88 9.69 18.37
CA TRP A 10 -1.76 10.45 19.61
C TRP A 10 -2.98 11.34 19.86
N ALA A 11 -3.50 12.02 18.83
CA ALA A 11 -4.70 12.84 18.96
C ALA A 11 -5.93 12.01 19.42
N CYS A 12 -6.09 10.80 18.87
CA CYS A 12 -7.13 9.85 19.27
C CYS A 12 -6.97 9.36 20.71
N ILE A 13 -5.73 9.11 21.18
CA ILE A 13 -5.43 8.78 22.58
C ILE A 13 -5.78 9.95 23.50
N PHE A 14 -5.33 11.16 23.19
CA PHE A 14 -5.67 12.34 24.00
C PHE A 14 -7.18 12.59 24.03
N SER A 15 -7.86 12.41 22.90
CA SER A 15 -9.31 12.48 22.78
C SER A 15 -10.02 11.47 23.70
N LEU A 16 -9.47 10.26 23.84
CA LEU A 16 -9.96 9.24 24.77
C LEU A 16 -9.76 9.62 26.23
N VAL A 17 -8.61 10.16 26.60
CA VAL A 17 -8.35 10.63 27.98
C VAL A 17 -9.32 11.76 28.35
N LEU A 18 -9.56 12.69 27.42
CA LEU A 18 -10.46 13.82 27.60
C LEU A 18 -11.94 13.42 27.76
N TYR A 19 -12.33 12.20 27.40
CA TYR A 19 -13.68 11.68 27.70
C TYR A 19 -13.99 11.67 29.21
N LYS A 20 -12.97 11.52 30.08
CA LYS A 20 -13.18 11.50 31.54
C LYS A 20 -13.54 12.87 32.13
N VAL A 21 -13.36 13.97 31.38
CA VAL A 21 -13.66 15.33 31.83
C VAL A 21 -15.16 15.60 31.69
N LYS A 22 -15.91 15.51 32.80
CA LYS A 22 -17.39 15.54 32.80
C LYS A 22 -18.05 16.85 33.21
N SER A 23 -17.33 17.81 33.80
CA SER A 23 -17.92 19.07 34.31
C SER A 23 -17.00 20.28 34.13
N GLY A 24 -17.61 21.48 34.14
CA GLY A 24 -16.91 22.77 34.04
C GLY A 24 -16.66 23.27 32.62
N ARG A 25 -15.99 24.43 32.51
CA ARG A 25 -15.63 25.07 31.22
C ARG A 25 -14.72 24.17 30.37
N MET A 26 -13.86 23.37 31.02
CA MET A 26 -12.97 22.41 30.39
C MET A 26 -13.71 21.25 29.70
N ALA A 27 -14.90 20.86 30.17
CA ALA A 27 -15.69 19.80 29.54
C ALA A 27 -16.21 20.21 28.15
N LYS A 28 -16.54 21.50 27.94
CA LYS A 28 -16.96 22.01 26.63
C LYS A 28 -15.81 21.96 25.61
N TRP A 29 -14.63 22.43 26.01
CA TRP A 29 -13.42 22.37 25.18
C TRP A 29 -12.98 20.95 24.89
N ALA A 30 -13.01 20.06 25.90
CA ALA A 30 -12.73 18.64 25.72
C ALA A 30 -13.68 18.01 24.69
N ARG A 31 -14.99 18.28 24.78
CA ARG A 31 -15.97 17.77 23.81
C ARG A 31 -15.71 18.30 22.39
N LEU A 32 -15.41 19.58 22.25
CA LEU A 32 -15.09 20.18 20.94
C LEU A 32 -13.85 19.53 20.33
N PHE A 33 -12.77 19.41 21.11
CA PHE A 33 -11.54 18.74 20.66
C PHE A 33 -11.81 17.32 20.17
N ARG A 34 -12.58 16.53 20.92
CA ARG A 34 -12.92 15.15 20.53
C ARG A 34 -13.67 15.10 19.20
N ILE A 35 -14.62 16.01 18.97
CA ILE A 35 -15.37 16.09 17.70
C ILE A 35 -14.42 16.45 16.55
N VAL A 36 -13.59 17.49 16.73
CA VAL A 36 -12.61 17.91 15.71
C VAL A 36 -11.67 16.77 15.36
N THR A 37 -11.13 16.07 16.35
CA THR A 37 -10.25 14.91 16.16
C THR A 37 -10.93 13.82 15.35
N VAL A 38 -12.14 13.42 15.69
CA VAL A 38 -12.86 12.36 14.95
C VAL A 38 -13.13 12.78 13.51
N VAL A 39 -13.67 13.98 13.28
CA VAL A 39 -13.98 14.48 11.93
C VAL A 39 -12.72 14.61 11.07
N SER A 40 -11.63 15.12 11.66
CA SER A 40 -10.35 15.28 10.96
C SER A 40 -9.75 13.93 10.60
N SER A 41 -9.73 12.98 11.54
CA SER A 41 -9.22 11.63 11.30
C SER A 41 -10.00 10.89 10.22
N ILE A 42 -11.34 10.95 10.26
CA ILE A 42 -12.20 10.36 9.21
C ILE A 42 -11.84 11.00 7.86
N SER A 43 -11.76 12.33 7.80
CA SER A 43 -11.46 13.04 6.54
C SER A 43 -10.11 12.65 5.95
N VAL A 44 -9.07 12.56 6.78
CA VAL A 44 -7.72 12.15 6.34
C VAL A 44 -7.72 10.71 5.84
N PHE A 45 -8.36 9.79 6.57
CA PHE A 45 -8.42 8.39 6.14
C PHE A 45 -9.27 8.20 4.89
N THR A 46 -10.39 8.92 4.74
CA THR A 46 -11.21 8.90 3.52
C THR A 46 -10.41 9.41 2.32
N TYR A 47 -9.75 10.57 2.44
CA TYR A 47 -8.89 11.09 1.38
C TYR A 47 -7.79 10.10 1.00
N TRP A 48 -7.11 9.53 2.00
CA TRP A 48 -6.06 8.56 1.76
C TRP A 48 -6.57 7.28 1.09
N PHE A 49 -7.72 6.76 1.55
CA PHE A 49 -8.36 5.57 0.98
C PHE A 49 -8.73 5.79 -0.48
N ILE A 50 -9.35 6.94 -0.81
CA ILE A 50 -9.67 7.29 -2.20
C ILE A 50 -8.39 7.34 -3.04
N LYS A 51 -7.36 8.03 -2.55
CA LYS A 51 -6.07 8.13 -3.26
C LYS A 51 -5.41 6.77 -3.50
N LYS A 52 -5.57 5.81 -2.58
CA LYS A 52 -4.96 4.48 -2.67
C LYS A 52 -5.79 3.47 -3.47
N SER A 53 -7.11 3.58 -3.41
CA SER A 53 -8.07 2.66 -4.04
C SER A 53 -8.51 3.09 -5.45
N ALA A 54 -8.41 4.38 -5.78
CA ALA A 54 -8.63 4.81 -7.16
C ALA A 54 -7.58 4.12 -8.04
N VAL A 55 -8.04 3.20 -8.89
CA VAL A 55 -7.30 2.70 -10.03
C VAL A 55 -7.17 3.89 -10.96
N ALA A 56 -6.15 4.72 -10.73
CA ALA A 56 -5.79 5.74 -11.68
C ALA A 56 -5.39 4.98 -12.94
N PHE A 57 -6.25 4.97 -13.96
CA PHE A 57 -5.77 4.88 -15.33
C PHE A 57 -4.74 5.99 -15.44
N VAL A 58 -3.47 5.61 -15.44
CA VAL A 58 -2.39 6.56 -15.43
C VAL A 58 -2.23 7.01 -16.87
N ASP A 59 -2.59 8.26 -17.16
CA ASP A 59 -2.28 8.86 -18.47
C ASP A 59 -0.79 8.70 -18.77
N ASN A 60 -0.46 8.34 -20.03
CA ASN A 60 0.89 8.02 -20.49
C ASN A 60 1.54 6.85 -19.73
N SER A 61 0.79 5.76 -19.53
CA SER A 61 1.32 4.51 -18.98
C SER A 61 1.41 3.40 -20.00
N VAL A 62 2.36 2.49 -19.78
CA VAL A 62 2.52 1.25 -20.55
C VAL A 62 1.61 0.20 -19.91
N GLY A 63 0.71 -0.40 -20.69
CA GLY A 63 -0.05 -1.57 -20.25
C GLY A 63 0.86 -2.77 -20.15
N LEU A 64 0.92 -3.42 -18.99
CA LEU A 64 1.63 -4.69 -18.79
C LEU A 64 0.61 -5.77 -18.44
N GLN A 65 0.52 -6.81 -19.27
CA GLN A 65 -0.22 -8.02 -18.96
C GLN A 65 0.73 -9.12 -18.50
N VAL A 66 0.57 -9.58 -17.25
CA VAL A 66 1.32 -10.72 -16.71
C VAL A 66 0.40 -11.94 -16.70
N ILE A 67 0.76 -12.97 -17.46
CA ILE A 67 0.00 -14.22 -17.59
C ILE A 67 0.74 -15.34 -16.88
N ASN A 68 0.07 -16.01 -15.94
CA ASN A 68 0.66 -17.17 -15.27
C ASN A 68 0.29 -18.45 -16.02
N LYS A 69 1.27 -19.08 -16.68
CA LYS A 69 1.12 -20.37 -17.38
C LYS A 69 1.67 -21.55 -16.56
N LEU A 70 2.13 -21.29 -15.34
CA LEU A 70 2.60 -22.35 -14.45
C LEU A 70 1.42 -23.10 -13.80
N PRO A 71 1.60 -24.37 -13.43
CA PRO A 71 0.53 -25.19 -12.83
C PRO A 71 0.11 -24.74 -11.42
N GLN A 72 0.86 -23.82 -10.80
CA GLN A 72 0.59 -23.32 -9.45
C GLN A 72 0.37 -21.81 -9.46
N ALA A 73 -0.48 -21.35 -8.53
CA ALA A 73 -0.72 -19.92 -8.37
C ALA A 73 0.50 -19.25 -7.71
N LEU A 74 1.11 -18.31 -8.42
CA LEU A 74 2.24 -17.53 -7.92
C LEU A 74 1.80 -16.14 -7.47
N ASP A 75 2.49 -15.63 -6.47
CA ASP A 75 2.32 -14.26 -6.00
C ASP A 75 3.30 -13.34 -6.72
N PHE A 76 2.78 -12.44 -7.54
CA PHE A 76 3.59 -11.62 -8.43
C PHE A 76 3.82 -10.20 -7.89
N TYR A 77 5.05 -9.74 -8.07
CA TYR A 77 5.49 -8.40 -7.78
C TYR A 77 6.15 -7.81 -9.02
N LEU A 78 5.98 -6.51 -9.18
CA LEU A 78 6.54 -5.69 -10.24
C LEU A 78 7.46 -4.65 -9.63
N ILE A 79 8.63 -4.45 -10.19
CA ILE A 79 9.57 -3.44 -9.70
C ILE A 79 9.90 -2.52 -10.87
N ASN A 80 9.49 -1.26 -10.77
CA ASN A 80 9.91 -0.25 -11.74
C ASN A 80 11.31 0.26 -11.38
N VAL A 81 12.19 0.34 -12.36
CA VAL A 81 13.59 0.79 -12.18
C VAL A 81 13.71 2.26 -12.60
N ASN A 82 13.39 3.16 -11.67
CA ASN A 82 13.43 4.58 -11.93
C ASN A 82 14.86 5.12 -11.81
N LYS A 83 15.33 5.84 -12.83
CA LYS A 83 16.61 6.56 -12.80
C LYS A 83 16.33 8.03 -12.50
N ILE A 84 16.60 8.47 -11.28
CA ILE A 84 16.37 9.84 -10.84
C ILE A 84 17.72 10.43 -10.41
N ASP A 85 18.17 11.49 -11.08
CA ASP A 85 19.38 12.26 -10.71
C ASP A 85 20.64 11.39 -10.54
N GLY A 86 20.82 10.40 -11.43
CA GLY A 86 21.96 9.47 -11.39
C GLY A 86 21.85 8.34 -10.36
N THR A 87 20.77 8.30 -9.57
CA THR A 87 20.48 7.22 -8.61
C THR A 87 19.39 6.29 -9.14
N THR A 88 19.62 4.98 -9.04
CA THR A 88 18.62 3.96 -9.39
C THR A 88 17.73 3.69 -8.19
N ARG A 89 16.44 4.00 -8.32
CA ARG A 89 15.42 3.71 -7.32
C ARG A 89 14.53 2.57 -7.81
N LEU A 90 14.42 1.55 -6.98
CA LEU A 90 13.56 0.39 -7.22
C LEU A 90 12.23 0.60 -6.51
N ASP A 91 11.15 0.73 -7.28
CA ASP A 91 9.81 0.94 -6.72
C ASP A 91 8.97 -0.33 -6.89
N PRO A 92 8.87 -1.18 -5.84
CA PRO A 92 8.11 -2.41 -5.87
C PRO A 92 6.60 -2.15 -5.76
N LYS A 93 5.84 -2.98 -6.46
CA LYS A 93 4.38 -3.01 -6.46
C LYS A 93 3.91 -4.46 -6.42
N HIS A 94 2.94 -4.76 -5.56
CA HIS A 94 2.28 -6.06 -5.56
C HIS A 94 1.20 -6.11 -6.64
N ILE A 95 1.31 -7.06 -7.57
CA ILE A 95 0.33 -7.30 -8.65
C ILE A 95 -0.79 -8.22 -8.13
N GLY A 96 -0.40 -9.14 -7.24
CA GLY A 96 -1.29 -10.11 -6.60
C GLY A 96 -0.98 -11.55 -6.99
N LYS A 97 -1.76 -12.45 -6.39
CA LYS A 97 -1.69 -13.88 -6.63
C LYS A 97 -2.44 -14.25 -7.91
N ILE A 98 -1.71 -14.61 -8.96
CA ILE A 98 -2.27 -14.95 -10.28
C ILE A 98 -2.39 -16.48 -10.36
N ARG A 99 -3.60 -16.97 -10.65
CA ARG A 99 -3.89 -18.40 -10.79
C ARG A 99 -3.35 -18.94 -12.12
N PRO A 100 -3.10 -20.26 -12.23
CA PRO A 100 -2.75 -20.89 -13.51
C PRO A 100 -3.76 -20.53 -14.60
N GLU A 101 -3.26 -20.17 -15.78
CA GLU A 101 -4.04 -19.74 -16.96
C GLU A 101 -4.82 -18.43 -16.80
N TYR A 102 -4.57 -17.66 -15.74
CA TYR A 102 -5.12 -16.31 -15.57
C TYR A 102 -4.05 -15.25 -15.77
N TYR A 103 -4.51 -14.01 -15.97
CA TYR A 103 -3.65 -12.86 -16.12
C TYR A 103 -4.07 -11.71 -15.22
N ARG A 104 -3.15 -10.77 -15.02
CA ARG A 104 -3.46 -9.44 -14.48
C ARG A 104 -2.83 -8.37 -15.36
N ILE A 105 -3.55 -7.27 -15.49
CA ILE A 105 -3.10 -6.09 -16.22
C ILE A 105 -2.69 -5.04 -15.19
N GLU A 106 -1.52 -4.46 -15.39
CA GLU A 106 -0.97 -3.39 -14.60
C GLU A 106 -0.57 -2.23 -15.51
N TYR A 107 -0.84 -1.00 -15.06
CA TYR A 107 -0.46 0.21 -15.79
C TYR A 107 0.83 0.76 -15.21
N LEU A 108 1.87 0.84 -16.03
CA LEU A 108 3.20 1.25 -15.63
C LEU A 108 3.50 2.68 -16.04
N LYS A 109 3.69 3.53 -15.04
CA LYS A 109 4.21 4.88 -15.25
C LYS A 109 5.72 4.82 -15.50
N MET A 110 6.13 5.09 -16.73
CA MET A 110 7.51 4.92 -17.21
C MET A 110 8.19 6.27 -17.54
N ASP A 111 7.69 7.39 -17.02
CA ASP A 111 8.26 8.73 -17.27
C ASP A 111 9.76 8.82 -16.94
N LYS A 112 10.21 8.07 -15.92
CA LYS A 112 11.58 8.08 -15.38
C LYS A 112 12.24 6.69 -15.40
N SER A 113 11.63 5.74 -16.09
CA SER A 113 12.10 4.36 -16.17
C SER A 113 11.98 3.85 -17.60
N ASP A 114 12.95 3.05 -18.01
CA ASP A 114 12.93 2.31 -19.27
C ASP A 114 12.98 0.80 -19.01
N GLU A 115 12.75 0.38 -17.76
CA GLU A 115 12.96 -1.00 -17.33
C GLU A 115 12.06 -1.38 -16.15
N TYR A 116 11.57 -2.61 -16.16
CA TYR A 116 10.86 -3.20 -15.03
C TYR A 116 11.30 -4.65 -14.79
N TRP A 117 11.15 -5.10 -13.56
CA TRP A 117 11.39 -6.49 -13.18
C TRP A 117 10.09 -7.13 -12.73
N ILE A 118 9.90 -8.40 -13.11
CA ILE A 118 8.81 -9.24 -12.60
C ILE A 118 9.43 -10.28 -11.68
N VAL A 119 8.82 -10.42 -10.51
CA VAL A 119 9.20 -11.40 -9.50
C VAL A 119 7.97 -12.25 -9.17
N GLY A 120 8.13 -13.57 -9.17
CA GLY A 120 7.08 -14.51 -8.79
C GLY A 120 7.50 -15.35 -7.60
N TYR A 121 6.63 -15.40 -6.59
CA TYR A 121 6.82 -16.18 -5.39
C TYR A 121 5.88 -17.39 -5.35
N LEU A 122 6.43 -18.54 -4.97
CA LEU A 122 5.64 -19.69 -4.55
C LEU A 122 5.49 -19.67 -3.02
N GLY A 123 4.30 -19.37 -2.54
CA GLY A 123 4.07 -19.12 -1.12
C GLY A 123 4.69 -17.78 -0.66
N LYS A 124 5.04 -17.66 0.63
CA LYS A 124 5.41 -16.35 1.23
C LYS A 124 6.88 -15.94 1.07
N LYS A 125 7.79 -16.87 0.79
CA LYS A 125 9.25 -16.61 0.87
C LYS A 125 10.07 -17.20 -0.28
N ASN A 126 9.50 -18.11 -1.06
CA ASN A 126 10.24 -18.81 -2.11
C ASN A 126 10.10 -18.06 -3.44
N LEU A 127 11.13 -17.31 -3.83
CA LEU A 127 11.21 -16.68 -5.14
C LEU A 127 11.54 -17.76 -6.16
N VAL A 128 10.61 -17.99 -7.10
CA VAL A 128 10.72 -19.04 -8.12
C VAL A 128 10.75 -18.48 -9.54
N TYR A 129 10.45 -17.19 -9.70
CA TYR A 129 10.50 -16.51 -10.97
C TYR A 129 11.12 -15.12 -10.82
N PHE A 130 12.05 -14.78 -11.70
CA PHE A 130 12.62 -13.46 -11.87
C PHE A 130 12.95 -13.21 -13.34
N SER A 131 12.45 -12.09 -13.86
CA SER A 131 12.78 -11.62 -15.21
C SER A 131 12.92 -10.10 -15.25
N GLN A 132 13.93 -9.63 -15.96
CA GLN A 132 14.19 -8.22 -16.27
C GLN A 132 13.69 -7.91 -17.68
N HIS A 133 12.97 -6.80 -17.85
CA HIS A 133 12.40 -6.36 -19.12
C HIS A 133 12.75 -4.90 -19.38
N SER A 134 13.33 -4.64 -20.55
CA SER A 134 13.57 -3.29 -21.05
C SER A 134 12.38 -2.83 -21.90
N VAL A 135 12.00 -1.56 -21.78
CA VAL A 135 10.89 -0.93 -22.51
C VAL A 135 11.44 0.16 -23.42
N PRO A 136 12.00 -0.20 -24.59
CA PRO A 136 12.56 0.77 -25.52
C PRO A 136 11.48 1.64 -26.17
N ASN A 137 10.25 1.12 -26.32
CA ASN A 137 9.11 1.85 -26.86
C ASN A 137 7.96 1.86 -25.84
N LYS A 138 7.62 3.04 -25.32
CA LYS A 138 6.59 3.24 -24.30
C LYS A 138 5.17 3.34 -24.89
N ASN A 139 5.03 3.27 -26.21
CA ASN A 139 3.73 3.29 -26.90
C ASN A 139 3.18 1.89 -27.18
N ILE A 140 3.87 0.83 -26.74
CA ILE A 140 3.50 -0.57 -27.00
C ILE A 140 3.24 -1.28 -25.68
N ASP A 141 2.05 -1.86 -25.56
CA ASP A 141 1.69 -2.72 -24.44
C ASP A 141 2.58 -3.97 -24.38
N GLN A 142 2.93 -4.36 -23.16
CA GLN A 142 3.82 -5.47 -22.87
C GLN A 142 3.00 -6.67 -22.41
N ILE A 143 3.34 -7.85 -22.92
CA ILE A 143 2.75 -9.12 -22.47
C ILE A 143 3.89 -10.01 -21.99
N VAL A 144 3.80 -10.48 -20.74
CA VAL A 144 4.76 -11.39 -20.15
C VAL A 144 4.06 -12.69 -19.77
N GLU A 145 4.45 -13.77 -20.44
CA GLU A 145 3.99 -15.11 -20.14
C GLU A 145 4.99 -15.85 -19.27
N VAL A 146 4.53 -16.24 -18.08
CA VAL A 146 5.33 -16.97 -17.11
C VAL A 146 5.08 -18.46 -17.31
N GLN A 147 5.84 -19.06 -18.22
CA GLN A 147 5.69 -20.47 -18.62
C GLN A 147 6.56 -21.42 -17.77
N ASN A 148 7.70 -20.93 -17.28
CA ASN A 148 8.68 -21.74 -16.55
C ASN A 148 9.17 -21.01 -15.30
N TYR A 149 9.66 -21.77 -14.32
CA TYR A 149 10.42 -21.23 -13.19
C TYR A 149 11.80 -20.78 -13.71
N ILE A 150 11.98 -19.49 -13.87
CA ILE A 150 13.21 -18.90 -14.43
C ILE A 150 13.74 -17.88 -13.43
N ASN A 151 15.03 -17.93 -13.14
CA ASN A 151 15.73 -16.82 -12.51
C ASN A 151 16.81 -16.32 -13.47
N GLN A 152 16.50 -15.26 -14.22
CA GLN A 152 17.42 -14.74 -15.26
C GLN A 152 18.77 -14.27 -14.70
N SER A 153 18.81 -13.77 -13.46
CA SER A 153 20.04 -13.29 -12.83
C SER A 153 19.93 -13.38 -11.32
N MET A 154 20.77 -14.24 -10.72
CA MET A 154 20.80 -14.44 -9.29
C MET A 154 21.07 -13.14 -8.53
N LYS A 155 22.04 -12.34 -8.99
CA LYS A 155 22.39 -11.05 -8.38
C LYS A 155 21.22 -10.05 -8.39
N LEU A 156 20.51 -9.94 -9.51
CA LEU A 156 19.37 -9.01 -9.61
C LEU A 156 18.15 -9.55 -8.85
N SER A 157 17.93 -10.86 -8.87
CA SER A 157 16.86 -11.50 -8.10
C SER A 157 17.02 -11.32 -6.59
N ASP A 158 18.25 -11.35 -6.07
CA ASP A 158 18.52 -11.08 -4.66
C ASP A 158 18.25 -9.63 -4.28
N ALA A 159 18.60 -8.68 -5.17
CA ALA A 159 18.27 -7.27 -4.98
C ALA A 159 16.76 -7.05 -5.01
N ALA A 160 16.06 -7.67 -5.98
CA ALA A 160 14.61 -7.64 -6.10
C ALA A 160 13.94 -8.22 -4.84
N LYS A 161 14.44 -9.37 -4.35
CA LYS A 161 13.92 -10.01 -3.14
C LYS A 161 14.03 -9.11 -1.92
N LYS A 162 15.20 -8.48 -1.70
CA LYS A 162 15.39 -7.52 -0.60
C LYS A 162 14.41 -6.36 -0.68
N GLN A 163 14.15 -5.86 -1.89
CA GLN A 163 13.24 -4.75 -2.11
C GLN A 163 11.77 -5.14 -1.86
N VAL A 164 11.36 -6.33 -2.29
CA VAL A 164 10.01 -6.88 -2.02
C VAL A 164 9.82 -7.14 -0.51
N ASP A 165 10.83 -7.71 0.16
CA ASP A 165 10.77 -7.96 1.60
C ASP A 165 10.64 -6.65 2.40
N ALA A 166 11.42 -5.62 2.04
CA ALA A 166 11.32 -4.30 2.66
C ALA A 166 9.94 -3.66 2.43
N TYR A 167 9.41 -3.75 1.21
CA TYR A 167 8.08 -3.27 0.87
C TYR A 167 6.97 -3.97 1.69
N ASN A 168 7.03 -5.29 1.79
CA ASN A 168 6.09 -6.07 2.57
C ASN A 168 6.17 -5.74 4.07
N TYR A 169 7.39 -5.55 4.59
CA TYR A 169 7.60 -5.13 5.98
C TYR A 169 6.98 -3.76 6.27
N GLU A 170 7.27 -2.75 5.43
CA GLU A 170 6.72 -1.39 5.60
C GLU A 170 5.19 -1.38 5.45
N ASN A 171 4.63 -2.12 4.51
CA ASN A 171 3.17 -2.25 4.38
C ASN A 171 2.54 -2.94 5.60
N THR A 172 3.17 -3.98 6.14
CA THR A 172 2.69 -4.66 7.36
C THR A 172 2.70 -3.71 8.54
N LYS A 173 3.82 -3.00 8.74
CA LYS A 173 3.97 -1.99 9.78
C LYS A 173 2.92 -0.88 9.65
N LEU A 174 2.71 -0.34 8.45
CA LEU A 174 1.67 0.65 8.17
C LEU A 174 0.27 0.09 8.46
N GLY A 175 -0.01 -1.15 8.06
CA GLY A 175 -1.28 -1.82 8.30
C GLY A 175 -1.60 -1.95 9.79
N ILE A 176 -0.60 -2.27 10.63
CA ILE A 176 -0.75 -2.32 12.09
C ILE A 176 -1.16 -0.94 12.63
N TRP A 177 -0.45 0.12 12.26
CA TRP A 177 -0.77 1.48 12.72
C TRP A 177 -2.16 1.95 12.30
N ILE A 178 -2.53 1.74 11.03
CA ILE A 178 -3.85 2.10 10.51
C ILE A 178 -4.96 1.34 11.24
N THR A 179 -4.75 0.05 11.52
CA THR A 179 -5.73 -0.78 12.24
C THR A 179 -5.92 -0.29 13.67
N LEU A 180 -4.82 0.06 14.37
CA LEU A 180 -4.88 0.64 15.72
C LEU A 180 -5.61 1.99 15.71
N ASP A 181 -5.36 2.85 14.72
CA ASP A 181 -6.06 4.12 14.58
C ASP A 181 -7.55 3.94 14.35
N PHE A 182 -7.96 3.00 13.49
CA PHE A 182 -9.37 2.71 13.27
C PHE A 182 -10.05 2.19 14.53
N LEU A 183 -9.37 1.37 15.34
CA LEU A 183 -9.89 0.92 16.63
C LEU A 183 -10.12 2.11 17.58
N LEU A 184 -9.14 3.01 17.69
CA LEU A 184 -9.25 4.20 18.55
C LEU A 184 -10.31 5.18 18.04
N LEU A 185 -10.41 5.36 16.72
CA LEU A 185 -11.40 6.21 16.06
C LEU A 185 -12.81 5.67 16.31
N PHE A 186 -13.00 4.36 16.13
CA PHE A 186 -14.26 3.67 16.43
C PHE A 186 -14.66 3.88 17.89
N LEU A 187 -13.73 3.66 18.84
CA LEU A 187 -14.00 3.86 20.26
C LEU A 187 -14.36 5.32 20.57
N ASN A 188 -13.62 6.29 20.02
CA ASN A 188 -13.92 7.72 20.19
C ASN A 188 -15.30 8.09 19.63
N LEU A 189 -15.65 7.57 18.47
CA LEU A 189 -16.94 7.78 17.81
C LEU A 189 -18.09 7.22 18.68
N VAL A 190 -17.98 5.96 19.10
CA VAL A 190 -19.00 5.31 19.95
C VAL A 190 -19.17 6.08 21.27
N LEU A 191 -18.07 6.51 21.91
CA LEU A 191 -18.13 7.28 23.15
C LEU A 191 -18.65 8.71 22.98
N LEU A 192 -18.57 9.30 21.78
CA LEU A 192 -19.20 10.59 21.47
C LEU A 192 -20.70 10.44 21.23
N LEU A 193 -21.11 9.36 20.56
CA LEU A 193 -22.49 9.08 20.21
C LEU A 193 -23.28 8.45 21.36
N LYS A 194 -22.60 7.81 22.33
CA LYS A 194 -23.24 7.24 23.51
C LYS A 194 -24.04 8.33 24.24
N LYS A 195 -25.37 8.21 24.16
CA LYS A 195 -26.30 9.07 24.91
C LYS A 195 -25.94 8.96 26.39
N ASN A 196 -25.71 10.10 27.04
CA ASN A 196 -25.70 10.14 28.50
C ASN A 196 -27.13 9.80 28.94
N ASN A 197 -27.43 8.52 29.17
CA ASN A 197 -28.51 8.12 30.06
C ASN A 197 -28.07 8.51 31.48
N LYS A 198 -28.04 9.80 31.74
CA LYS A 198 -28.18 10.34 33.08
C LYS A 198 -29.66 10.67 33.20
N ASN A 199 -30.41 9.67 33.68
CA ASN A 199 -31.57 9.96 34.53
C ASN A 199 -31.06 10.73 35.75
#